data_AF-A0A3A4P817-F1
#
_entry.id   AF-A0A3A4P817-F1
#
_cell.length_a   1.000
_cell.length_b   1.000
_cell.length_c   1.000
_cell.angle_alpha   90.00
_cell.angle_beta   90.00
_cell.angle_gamma   90.00
#
_symmetry.space_group_name_H-M   'P 1'
#
loop_
_entity.id
_entity.type
_entity.pdbx_description
1 polymer ?
#
loop_
_entity_poly.entity_id
_entity_poly.type
_entity_poly.pdbx_seq_one_letter_code
_entity_poly.pdbx_strand_id
1 'polypeptide(L)'
;MAAAGIGACTDPRVPDLQRRINALESENARLLRAADDDRRRIDELTAAVVNLQSFDDPSGATLFDPVELRIADLSRGKDYDGQPGDDGVTVYVSPIDANGNSVTVGGRITVQLVDNADMERPRVVGLVRLEDPAEIGRAWHGKFLTQHYVVKVPWSPDAAPPASRSVEVHVEFVSFLTGRAIRTHKTIPVDIADNARQAGGPW
;
A
#
# COMPACT_ATOMS: atom_id res chain seq x y z
N MET A 1 -11.06 -33.86 -88.52
CA MET A 1 -10.13 -33.48 -87.44
C MET A 1 -10.87 -32.61 -86.45
N ALA A 2 -11.34 -33.17 -85.34
CA ALA A 2 -11.97 -32.42 -84.26
C ALA A 2 -11.08 -32.56 -83.02
N ALA A 3 -10.46 -31.46 -82.59
CA ALA A 3 -9.71 -31.37 -81.34
C ALA A 3 -10.66 -30.86 -80.26
N ALA A 4 -11.06 -31.74 -79.34
CA ALA A 4 -11.80 -31.37 -78.14
C ALA A 4 -10.80 -30.95 -77.06
N GLY A 5 -10.76 -29.65 -76.78
CA GLY A 5 -10.03 -29.10 -75.64
C GLY A 5 -10.76 -29.43 -74.34
N ILE A 6 -10.12 -30.23 -73.48
CA ILE A 6 -10.57 -30.46 -72.11
C ILE A 6 -10.07 -29.26 -71.28
N GLY A 7 -10.94 -28.27 -71.09
CA GLY A 7 -10.74 -27.23 -70.09
C GLY A 7 -10.92 -27.83 -68.70
N ALA A 8 -9.82 -27.96 -67.95
CA ALA A 8 -9.87 -28.31 -66.54
C ALA A 8 -10.50 -27.14 -65.77
N CYS A 9 -11.76 -27.30 -65.33
CA CYS A 9 -12.39 -26.41 -64.37
C CYS A 9 -11.73 -26.62 -63.00
N THR A 10 -10.69 -25.86 -62.70
CA THR A 10 -10.19 -25.70 -61.34
C THR A 10 -11.21 -24.89 -60.54
N ASP A 11 -11.82 -25.49 -59.52
CA ASP A 11 -12.73 -24.78 -58.61
C ASP A 11 -11.92 -23.66 -57.91
N PRO A 12 -12.27 -22.38 -58.11
CA PRO A 12 -11.54 -21.24 -57.56
C PRO A 12 -11.54 -21.19 -56.02
N ARG A 13 -12.34 -22.04 -55.36
CA ARG A 13 -12.39 -22.18 -53.90
C ARG A 13 -11.21 -22.97 -53.33
N VAL A 14 -10.61 -23.88 -54.09
CA VAL A 14 -9.51 -24.74 -53.61
C VAL A 14 -8.25 -23.92 -53.29
N PRO A 15 -7.78 -22.99 -54.15
CA PRO A 15 -6.65 -22.12 -53.82
C PRO A 15 -6.93 -21.22 -52.61
N ASP A 16 -8.18 -20.81 -52.40
CA ASP A 16 -8.55 -19.93 -51.29
C ASP A 16 -8.53 -20.66 -49.94
N LEU A 17 -9.07 -21.88 -49.91
CA LEU A 17 -8.99 -22.76 -48.74
C LEU A 17 -7.53 -23.08 -48.39
N GLN A 18 -6.68 -23.35 -49.39
CA GLN A 18 -5.26 -23.62 -49.16
C GLN A 18 -4.54 -22.39 -48.57
N ARG A 19 -4.83 -21.18 -49.06
CA ARG A 19 -4.29 -19.94 -48.47
C ARG A 19 -4.72 -19.79 -47.01
N ARG A 20 -5.96 -20.12 -46.69
CA ARG A 20 -6.51 -19.99 -45.34
C ARG A 20 -5.92 -21.03 -44.37
N ILE A 21 -5.69 -22.26 -44.82
CA ILE A 21 -4.97 -23.29 -44.07
C ILE A 21 -3.56 -22.80 -43.74
N ASN A 22 -2.80 -22.35 -44.75
CA ASN A 22 -1.44 -21.86 -44.56
C ASN A 22 -1.39 -20.65 -43.61
N ALA A 23 -2.37 -19.74 -43.70
CA ALA A 23 -2.49 -18.59 -42.80
C ALA A 23 -2.77 -19.03 -41.36
N LEU A 24 -3.72 -19.94 -41.15
CA LEU A 24 -4.05 -20.47 -39.82
C LEU A 24 -2.89 -21.27 -39.21
N GLU A 25 -2.16 -22.04 -40.01
CA GLU A 25 -0.96 -22.75 -39.55
C GLU A 25 0.14 -21.77 -39.12
N SER A 26 0.35 -20.69 -39.89
CA SER A 26 1.31 -19.65 -39.54
C SER A 26 0.93 -18.93 -38.25
N GLU A 27 -0.38 -18.70 -38.05
CA GLU A 27 -0.90 -18.05 -36.86
C GLU A 27 -0.80 -18.95 -35.63
N ASN A 28 -1.14 -20.24 -35.75
CA ASN A 28 -0.93 -21.22 -34.68
C ASN A 28 0.54 -21.32 -34.29
N ALA A 29 1.46 -21.38 -35.26
CA ALA A 29 2.89 -21.42 -34.99
C ALA A 29 3.40 -20.16 -34.27
N ARG A 30 2.79 -19.00 -34.55
CA ARG A 30 3.08 -17.73 -33.84
C ARG A 30 2.55 -17.75 -32.42
N LEU A 31 1.29 -18.16 -32.23
CA LEU A 31 0.64 -18.21 -30.92
C LEU A 31 1.32 -19.21 -29.99
N LEU A 32 1.74 -20.37 -30.50
CA LEU A 32 2.48 -21.37 -29.71
C LEU A 32 3.82 -20.81 -29.22
N ARG A 33 4.57 -20.10 -30.08
CA ARG A 33 5.81 -19.45 -29.66
C ARG A 33 5.59 -18.40 -28.57
N ALA A 34 4.55 -17.57 -28.71
CA ALA A 34 4.21 -16.59 -27.70
C ALA A 34 3.83 -17.23 -26.36
N ALA A 35 3.04 -18.32 -26.40
CA ALA A 35 2.67 -19.06 -25.20
C ALA A 35 3.90 -19.68 -24.49
N ASP A 36 4.87 -20.20 -25.25
CA ASP A 36 6.12 -20.74 -24.69
C ASP A 36 7.02 -19.65 -24.12
N ASP A 37 7.05 -18.46 -24.71
CA ASP A 37 7.79 -17.30 -24.19
C ASP A 37 7.14 -16.79 -22.89
N ASP A 38 5.81 -16.67 -22.87
CA ASP A 38 5.07 -16.27 -21.67
C ASP A 38 5.23 -17.27 -20.53
N ARG A 39 5.19 -18.57 -20.86
CA ARG A 39 5.37 -19.64 -19.86
C ARG A 39 6.76 -19.61 -19.24
N ARG A 40 7.81 -19.42 -20.05
CA ARG A 40 9.17 -19.22 -19.55
C ARG A 40 9.27 -18.01 -18.63
N ARG A 41 8.60 -16.91 -18.97
CA ARG A 41 8.60 -15.69 -18.14
C ARG A 41 7.85 -15.90 -16.82
N ILE A 42 6.76 -16.66 -16.83
CA ILE A 42 6.06 -17.07 -15.60
C ILE A 42 6.97 -17.94 -14.74
N ASP A 43 7.67 -18.90 -15.33
CA ASP A 43 8.58 -19.79 -14.59
C ASP A 43 9.76 -19.02 -13.98
N GLU A 44 10.34 -18.07 -14.72
CA GLU A 44 11.39 -17.17 -14.23
C GLU A 44 10.91 -16.28 -13.08
N LEU A 45 9.75 -15.63 -13.24
CA LEU A 45 9.16 -14.79 -12.18
C LEU A 45 8.79 -15.62 -10.96
N THR A 46 8.25 -16.82 -11.15
CA THR A 46 7.91 -17.75 -10.07
C THR A 46 9.16 -18.18 -9.32
N ALA A 47 10.25 -18.53 -10.03
CA ALA A 47 11.52 -18.87 -9.41
C ALA A 47 12.11 -17.70 -8.61
N ALA A 48 12.00 -16.47 -9.13
CA ALA A 48 12.43 -15.27 -8.40
C ALA A 48 11.61 -15.04 -7.12
N VAL A 49 10.28 -15.19 -7.18
CA VAL A 49 9.40 -15.09 -6.00
C VAL A 49 9.72 -16.19 -4.98
N VAL A 50 9.89 -17.44 -5.41
CA VAL A 50 10.24 -18.55 -4.52
C VAL A 50 11.60 -18.33 -3.87
N ASN A 51 12.60 -17.80 -4.59
CA ASN A 51 13.90 -17.48 -4.01
C ASN A 51 13.78 -16.39 -2.93
N LEU A 52 13.01 -15.33 -3.18
CA LEU A 52 12.74 -14.29 -2.18
C LEU A 52 12.00 -14.85 -0.96
N GLN A 53 11.01 -15.73 -1.17
CA GLN A 53 10.26 -16.41 -0.12
C GLN A 53 11.06 -17.50 0.59
N SER A 54 12.12 -18.04 0.00
CA SER A 54 12.94 -19.08 0.64
C SER A 54 13.80 -18.54 1.79
N PHE A 55 13.91 -17.21 1.92
CA PHE A 55 14.39 -16.55 3.14
C PHE A 55 13.34 -16.51 4.26
N ASP A 56 12.05 -16.72 3.94
CA ASP A 56 11.00 -17.00 4.92
C ASP A 56 11.10 -18.47 5.33
N ASP A 57 11.84 -18.77 6.39
CA ASP A 57 11.69 -20.03 7.10
C ASP A 57 10.21 -20.17 7.53
N PRO A 58 9.50 -21.29 7.23
CA PRO A 58 8.13 -21.52 7.70
C PRO A 58 7.98 -21.53 9.24
N SER A 59 9.09 -21.53 9.99
CA SER A 59 9.10 -21.30 11.44
C SER A 59 9.01 -19.81 11.86
N GLY A 60 9.11 -18.86 10.91
CA GLY A 60 9.12 -17.41 11.17
C GLY A 60 10.35 -16.91 11.92
N ALA A 61 11.37 -17.76 12.13
CA ALA A 61 12.45 -17.50 13.06
C ALA A 61 13.59 -16.61 12.52
N THR A 62 13.64 -16.34 11.21
CA THR A 62 14.84 -15.75 10.60
C THR A 62 14.69 -14.28 10.17
N LEU A 63 13.46 -13.79 10.03
CA LEU A 63 13.19 -12.40 9.67
C LEU A 63 12.47 -11.71 10.83
N PHE A 64 13.10 -10.68 11.39
CA PHE A 64 12.53 -9.79 12.41
C PHE A 64 11.43 -8.88 11.81
N ASP A 65 10.49 -9.47 11.07
CA ASP A 65 9.38 -8.77 10.44
C ASP A 65 8.26 -8.55 11.48
N PRO A 66 7.67 -7.35 11.56
CA PRO A 66 6.71 -7.05 12.59
C PRO A 66 5.37 -7.74 12.31
N VAL A 67 4.82 -8.41 13.32
CA VAL A 67 3.51 -9.10 13.26
C VAL A 67 2.39 -8.25 13.85
N GLU A 68 2.72 -7.30 14.71
CA GLU A 68 1.78 -6.38 15.37
C GLU A 68 2.28 -4.93 15.25
N LEU A 69 1.33 -3.99 15.25
CA LEU A 69 1.61 -2.57 15.35
C LEU A 69 0.96 -2.00 16.62
N ARG A 70 1.73 -1.27 17.43
CA ARG A 70 1.25 -0.68 18.68
C ARG A 70 1.37 0.84 18.68
N ILE A 71 0.32 1.53 19.12
CA ILE A 71 0.33 2.97 19.36
C ILE A 71 0.53 3.20 20.85
N ALA A 72 1.66 3.83 21.23
CA ALA A 72 2.00 4.05 22.63
C ALA A 72 1.02 5.03 23.32
N ASP A 73 0.83 4.86 24.62
CA ASP A 73 -0.02 5.73 25.47
C ASP A 73 0.45 7.18 25.54
N LEU A 74 1.73 7.42 25.23
CA LEU A 74 2.29 8.76 25.20
C LEU A 74 1.85 9.57 23.95
N SER A 75 1.20 8.91 22.99
CA SER A 75 0.59 9.56 21.82
C SER A 75 -0.56 10.45 22.27
N ARG A 76 -0.53 11.71 21.83
CA ARG A 76 -1.45 12.74 22.30
C ARG A 76 -1.59 13.88 21.29
N GLY A 77 -2.68 14.63 21.44
CA GLY A 77 -2.79 15.96 20.85
C GLY A 77 -1.60 16.84 21.23
N LYS A 78 -1.18 17.68 20.28
CA LYS A 78 0.02 18.49 20.43
C LYS A 78 -0.14 19.86 19.77
N ASP A 79 0.03 20.90 20.57
CA ASP A 79 0.36 22.26 20.16
C ASP A 79 1.75 22.27 19.47
N TYR A 80 1.78 22.74 18.23
CA TYR A 80 2.96 22.90 17.39
C TYR A 80 3.33 24.38 17.15
N ASP A 81 2.38 25.31 17.28
CA ASP A 81 2.55 26.73 16.95
C ASP A 81 2.69 27.66 18.19
N GLY A 82 2.52 27.12 19.40
CA GLY A 82 2.60 27.81 20.68
C GLY A 82 1.32 28.54 21.07
N GLN A 83 0.23 28.38 20.32
CA GLN A 83 -1.08 28.94 20.64
C GLN A 83 -1.91 27.96 21.47
N PRO A 84 -2.93 28.44 22.21
CA PRO A 84 -3.83 27.54 22.91
C PRO A 84 -4.54 26.59 21.95
N GLY A 85 -4.59 25.30 22.32
CA GLY A 85 -5.18 24.22 21.53
C GLY A 85 -4.12 23.32 20.89
N ASP A 86 -4.54 22.15 20.44
CA ASP A 86 -3.71 21.24 19.69
C ASP A 86 -3.80 21.54 18.19
N ASP A 87 -2.66 21.44 17.50
CA ASP A 87 -2.53 21.62 16.04
C ASP A 87 -2.44 20.30 15.28
N GLY A 88 -2.56 19.19 16.01
CA GLY A 88 -2.49 17.85 15.47
C GLY A 88 -2.21 16.84 16.56
N VAL A 89 -1.72 15.68 16.15
CA VAL A 89 -1.37 14.58 17.05
C VAL A 89 0.07 14.16 16.81
N THR A 90 0.83 13.95 17.87
CA THR A 90 2.10 13.22 17.78
C THR A 90 1.83 11.75 18.12
N VAL A 91 2.10 10.87 17.15
CA VAL A 91 1.83 9.44 17.23
C VAL A 91 3.15 8.67 17.38
N TYR A 92 3.20 7.81 18.39
CA TYR A 92 4.33 6.97 18.71
C TYR A 92 4.00 5.52 18.34
N VAL A 93 4.66 5.02 17.29
CA VAL A 93 4.31 3.75 16.64
C VAL A 93 5.44 2.75 16.84
N SER A 94 5.13 1.59 17.41
CA SER A 94 6.10 0.49 17.58
C SER A 94 5.64 -0.73 16.76
N PRO A 95 6.37 -1.12 15.70
CA PRO A 95 6.22 -2.44 15.11
C PRO A 95 6.79 -3.48 16.08
N ILE A 96 6.04 -4.56 16.31
CA ILE A 96 6.33 -5.60 17.29
C ILE A 96 6.55 -6.92 16.55
N ASP A 97 7.67 -7.59 16.81
CA ASP A 97 7.98 -8.92 16.26
C ASP A 97 7.20 -10.04 16.94
N ALA A 98 7.32 -11.27 16.43
CA ALA A 98 6.66 -12.44 17.00
C ALA A 98 7.07 -12.76 18.46
N ASN A 99 8.18 -12.21 18.93
CA ASN A 99 8.69 -12.38 20.29
C ASN A 99 8.23 -11.25 21.23
N GLY A 100 7.44 -10.29 20.74
CA GLY A 100 6.96 -9.16 21.52
C GLY A 100 7.96 -7.99 21.64
N ASN A 101 9.06 -8.02 20.88
CA ASN A 101 10.05 -6.93 20.89
C ASN A 101 9.68 -5.85 19.88
N SER A 102 9.96 -4.59 20.22
CA SER A 102 9.90 -3.54 19.22
C SER A 102 11.09 -3.64 18.28
N VAL A 103 10.81 -3.59 16.98
CA VAL A 103 11.83 -3.75 15.93
C VAL A 103 11.90 -2.53 15.03
N THR A 104 13.12 -2.15 14.67
CA THR A 104 13.39 -1.12 13.67
C THR A 104 13.43 -1.78 12.30
N VAL A 105 12.45 -1.50 11.44
CA VAL A 105 12.35 -2.15 10.13
C VAL A 105 12.02 -1.12 9.06
N GLY A 106 12.66 -1.26 7.90
CA GLY A 106 12.32 -0.44 6.73
C GLY A 106 10.91 -0.76 6.24
N GLY A 107 10.13 0.25 5.92
CA GLY A 107 8.76 0.07 5.49
C GLY A 107 8.13 1.37 5.00
N ARG A 108 6.81 1.44 5.00
CA ARG A 108 6.03 2.67 4.79
C ARG A 108 5.12 2.85 5.98
N ILE A 109 5.01 4.08 6.50
CA ILE A 109 4.08 4.40 7.59
C ILE A 109 3.03 5.37 7.09
N THR A 110 1.77 4.98 7.17
CA THR A 110 0.64 5.89 6.93
C THR A 110 -0.07 6.11 8.26
N VAL A 111 -0.23 7.37 8.66
CA VAL A 111 -1.01 7.76 9.83
C VAL A 111 -2.14 8.68 9.39
N GLN A 112 -3.36 8.32 9.75
CA GLN A 112 -4.57 9.05 9.44
C GLN A 112 -5.32 9.40 10.73
N LEU A 113 -5.74 10.66 10.84
CA LEU A 113 -6.56 11.15 11.94
C LEU A 113 -7.99 11.30 11.43
N VAL A 114 -8.92 10.63 12.08
CA VAL A 114 -10.34 10.63 11.72
C VAL A 114 -11.13 11.26 12.86
N ASP A 115 -11.92 12.26 12.54
CA ASP A 115 -12.93 12.84 13.41
C ASP A 115 -14.26 12.12 13.20
N ASN A 116 -14.73 11.45 14.25
CA ASN A 116 -15.97 10.69 14.27
C ASN A 116 -17.09 11.45 15.02
N ALA A 117 -17.04 12.79 15.06
CA ALA A 117 -18.11 13.60 15.66
C ALA A 117 -19.48 13.32 15.02
N ASP A 118 -19.50 13.08 13.71
CA ASP A 118 -20.64 12.52 12.98
C ASP A 118 -20.27 11.12 12.49
N MET A 119 -20.80 10.09 13.14
CA MET A 119 -20.52 8.68 12.82
C MET A 119 -20.98 8.28 11.42
N GLU A 120 -21.96 8.99 10.84
CA GLU A 120 -22.45 8.75 9.48
C GLU A 120 -21.54 9.42 8.43
N ARG A 121 -20.73 10.39 8.86
CA ARG A 121 -19.82 11.17 7.99
C ARG A 121 -18.46 11.38 8.67
N PRO A 122 -17.70 10.30 8.91
CA PRO A 122 -16.38 10.40 9.49
C PRO A 122 -15.48 11.24 8.57
N ARG A 123 -14.74 12.17 9.16
CA ARG A 123 -13.91 13.13 8.41
C ARG A 123 -12.44 12.91 8.69
N VAL A 124 -11.65 12.83 7.63
CA VAL A 124 -10.19 12.84 7.76
C VAL A 124 -9.74 14.28 8.06
N VAL A 125 -9.15 14.47 9.24
CA VAL A 125 -8.67 15.79 9.70
C VAL A 125 -7.15 15.89 9.69
N GLY A 126 -6.44 14.80 9.40
CA GLY A 126 -4.98 14.78 9.27
C GLY A 126 -4.50 13.51 8.59
N LEU A 127 -3.41 13.61 7.81
CA LEU A 127 -2.84 12.49 7.08
C LEU A 127 -1.35 12.73 6.81
N VAL A 128 -0.51 11.79 7.23
CA VAL A 128 0.91 11.77 6.93
C VAL A 128 1.30 10.41 6.39
N ARG A 129 2.12 10.41 5.33
CA ARG A 129 2.75 9.22 4.75
C ARG A 129 4.25 9.40 4.80
N LEU A 130 4.92 8.48 5.45
CA LEU A 130 6.37 8.33 5.41
C LEU A 130 6.65 7.19 4.43
N GLU A 131 7.15 7.53 3.25
CA GLU A 131 7.43 6.57 2.17
C GLU A 131 8.92 6.49 1.84
N ASP A 132 9.67 7.57 2.12
CA ASP A 132 11.11 7.62 1.90
C ASP A 132 11.88 6.90 3.04
N PRO A 133 12.83 6.00 2.72
CA PRO A 133 13.64 5.32 3.74
C PRO A 133 14.38 6.27 4.68
N ALA A 134 14.85 7.42 4.20
CA ALA A 134 15.57 8.37 5.05
C ALA A 134 14.61 9.12 6.00
N GLU A 135 13.39 9.45 5.57
CA GLU A 135 12.33 9.98 6.45
C GLU A 135 11.99 9.01 7.58
N ILE A 136 11.83 7.73 7.25
CA ILE A 136 11.49 6.68 8.23
C ILE A 136 12.64 6.43 9.20
N GLY A 137 13.86 6.41 8.68
CA GLY A 137 15.07 6.34 9.53
C GLY A 137 15.18 7.51 10.50
N ARG A 138 14.80 8.72 10.08
CA ARG A 138 14.74 9.91 10.96
C ARG A 138 13.62 9.85 11.98
N ALA A 139 12.48 9.27 11.61
CA ALA A 139 11.34 9.12 12.51
C ALA A 139 11.59 8.08 13.60
N TRP A 140 12.55 7.16 13.44
CA TRP A 140 12.89 6.18 14.46
C TRP A 140 13.60 6.81 15.66
N HIS A 141 13.03 6.62 16.85
CA HIS A 141 13.60 7.01 18.14
C HIS A 141 13.89 5.75 18.98
N GLY A 142 15.14 5.30 18.92
CA GLY A 142 15.67 4.14 19.68
C GLY A 142 16.57 4.49 20.87
N LYS A 143 16.50 5.73 21.40
CA LYS A 143 17.38 6.20 22.49
C LYS A 143 16.64 6.16 23.83
N PHE A 144 17.36 5.97 24.94
CA PHE A 144 16.84 6.04 26.31
C PHE A 144 15.61 5.16 26.58
N LEU A 145 15.71 3.85 26.28
CA LEU A 145 14.68 2.84 26.56
C LEU A 145 13.37 2.97 25.78
N THR A 146 13.25 3.91 24.86
CA THR A 146 12.11 3.98 23.94
C THR A 146 12.48 3.42 22.58
N GLN A 147 11.59 2.61 21.99
CA GLN A 147 11.74 2.02 20.66
C GLN A 147 10.43 2.23 19.89
N HIS A 148 10.37 3.29 19.09
CA HIS A 148 9.20 3.65 18.30
C HIS A 148 9.57 4.61 17.17
N TYR A 149 8.69 4.72 16.18
CA TYR A 149 8.64 5.85 15.25
C TYR A 149 7.83 6.99 15.85
N VAL A 150 8.31 8.22 15.66
CA VAL A 150 7.61 9.45 16.04
C VAL A 150 7.07 10.10 14.78
N VAL A 151 5.75 10.13 14.64
CA VAL A 151 5.07 10.73 13.49
C VAL A 151 4.25 11.91 13.98
N LYS A 152 4.61 13.12 13.55
CA LYS A 152 3.81 14.33 13.77
C LYS A 152 2.79 14.43 12.67
N VAL A 153 1.52 14.46 13.04
CA VAL A 153 0.40 14.54 12.10
C VAL A 153 -0.37 15.82 12.39
N PRO A 154 -0.06 16.93 11.70
CA PRO A 154 -0.80 18.17 11.86
C PRO A 154 -2.23 18.01 11.33
N TRP A 155 -3.13 18.89 11.76
CA TRP A 155 -4.41 19.07 11.09
C TRP A 155 -4.16 19.43 9.62
N SER A 156 -4.98 18.88 8.73
CA SER A 156 -4.92 19.22 7.32
C SER A 156 -5.24 20.70 7.15
N PRO A 157 -4.45 21.46 6.38
CA PRO A 157 -4.65 22.91 6.23
C PRO A 157 -5.99 23.25 5.57
N ASP A 158 -6.50 22.33 4.74
CA ASP A 158 -7.78 22.46 4.04
C ASP A 158 -8.97 21.90 4.85
N ALA A 159 -8.71 21.32 6.03
CA ALA A 159 -9.75 20.76 6.89
C ALA A 159 -9.96 21.65 8.13
N ALA A 160 -11.22 21.86 8.50
CA ALA A 160 -11.52 22.40 9.82
C ALA A 160 -10.95 21.45 10.91
N PRO A 161 -10.47 21.99 12.05
CA PRO A 161 -10.10 21.17 13.20
C PRO A 161 -11.23 20.20 13.60
N PRO A 162 -10.89 19.07 14.24
CA PRO A 162 -11.89 18.12 14.68
C PRO A 162 -12.94 18.78 15.58
N ALA A 163 -14.20 18.46 15.35
CA ALA A 163 -15.32 18.95 16.15
C ALA A 163 -15.42 18.18 17.48
N SER A 164 -14.97 16.92 17.49
CA SER A 164 -14.88 16.10 18.69
C SER A 164 -13.66 16.47 19.55
N ARG A 165 -13.70 16.07 20.83
CA ARG A 165 -12.56 16.17 21.76
C ARG A 165 -11.63 14.96 21.70
N SER A 166 -11.75 14.14 20.66
CA SER A 166 -10.94 12.95 20.46
C SER A 166 -10.95 12.52 19.01
N VAL A 167 -9.79 12.21 18.45
CA VAL A 167 -9.68 11.67 17.10
C VAL A 167 -9.35 10.19 17.15
N GLU A 168 -9.83 9.44 16.16
CA GLU A 168 -9.40 8.08 15.92
C GLU A 168 -8.14 8.11 15.03
N VAL A 169 -7.04 7.57 15.57
CA VAL A 169 -5.77 7.48 14.86
C VAL A 169 -5.65 6.11 14.24
N HIS A 170 -5.65 6.05 12.93
CA HIS A 170 -5.41 4.83 12.15
C HIS A 170 -3.96 4.83 11.69
N VAL A 171 -3.26 3.73 11.92
CA VAL A 171 -1.87 3.54 11.52
C VAL A 171 -1.75 2.28 10.68
N GLU A 172 -1.15 2.41 9.51
CA GLU A 172 -0.74 1.31 8.66
C GLU A 172 0.79 1.31 8.53
N PHE A 173 1.40 0.14 8.72
CA PHE A 173 2.80 -0.10 8.41
C PHE A 173 2.90 -1.17 7.32
N VAL A 174 3.65 -0.89 6.25
CA VAL A 174 3.93 -1.85 5.17
C VAL A 174 5.42 -2.17 5.17
N SER A 175 5.80 -3.41 5.46
CA SER A 175 7.21 -3.84 5.46
C SER A 175 7.80 -3.81 4.05
N PHE A 176 9.00 -3.24 3.86
CA PHE A 176 9.69 -3.30 2.57
C PHE A 176 10.28 -4.68 2.28
N LEU A 177 10.50 -5.48 3.33
CA LEU A 177 11.07 -6.81 3.20
C LEU A 177 10.03 -7.81 2.71
N THR A 178 8.83 -7.80 3.31
CA THR A 178 7.77 -8.79 3.03
C THR A 178 6.61 -8.24 2.23
N GLY A 179 6.49 -6.90 2.09
CA GLY A 179 5.32 -6.26 1.51
C GLY A 179 4.05 -6.36 2.36
N ARG A 180 4.13 -6.99 3.55
CA ARG A 180 2.97 -7.20 4.44
C ARG A 180 2.52 -5.88 5.05
N ALA A 181 1.22 -5.62 4.98
CA ALA A 181 0.57 -4.52 5.67
C ALA A 181 0.03 -4.98 7.03
N ILE A 182 0.39 -4.27 8.09
CA ILE A 182 -0.18 -4.41 9.43
C ILE A 182 -0.84 -3.09 9.82
N ARG A 183 -1.98 -3.18 10.52
CA ARG A 183 -2.82 -2.02 10.84
C ARG A 183 -3.21 -2.04 12.30
N THR A 184 -3.36 -0.85 12.87
CA THR A 184 -3.88 -0.66 14.23
C THR A 184 -4.58 0.69 14.29
N HIS A 185 -5.44 0.87 15.30
CA HIS A 185 -6.08 2.14 15.56
C HIS A 185 -6.17 2.42 17.05
N LYS A 186 -6.28 3.71 17.40
CA LYS A 186 -6.46 4.15 18.80
C LYS A 186 -7.16 5.50 18.85
N THR A 187 -8.12 5.65 19.75
CA THR A 187 -8.72 6.94 20.06
C THR A 187 -7.78 7.76 20.94
N ILE A 188 -7.51 9.00 20.55
CA ILE A 188 -6.63 9.92 21.27
C ILE A 188 -7.41 11.19 21.61
N PRO A 189 -7.46 11.62 22.89
CA PRO A 189 -8.07 12.88 23.27
C PRO A 189 -7.24 14.05 22.74
N VAL A 190 -7.94 15.12 22.35
CA VAL A 190 -7.35 16.35 21.82
C VAL A 190 -8.05 17.57 22.42
N ASP A 191 -7.30 18.63 22.63
CA ASP A 191 -7.81 19.93 23.04
C ASP A 191 -7.96 20.83 21.82
N ILE A 192 -9.17 21.24 21.49
CA ILE A 192 -9.44 22.14 20.37
C ILE A 192 -9.90 23.45 20.95
N ALA A 193 -9.07 24.49 20.79
CA ALA A 193 -9.38 25.81 21.30
C ALA A 193 -10.74 26.29 20.82
N ASP A 194 -11.53 26.84 21.73
CA ASP A 194 -12.91 27.28 21.45
C ASP A 194 -12.99 28.34 20.33
N ASN A 195 -11.91 29.09 20.11
CA ASN A 195 -11.81 30.10 19.04
C ASN A 195 -11.75 29.47 17.62
N ALA A 196 -11.16 28.28 17.48
CA ALA A 196 -11.07 27.59 16.20
C ALA A 196 -12.43 27.03 15.72
N ARG A 197 -13.36 26.77 16.66
CA ARG A 197 -14.73 26.35 16.32
C ARG A 197 -15.57 27.48 15.71
N GLN A 198 -15.22 28.74 15.96
CA GLN A 198 -15.97 29.91 15.46
C GLN A 198 -15.56 30.36 14.05
N ALA A 199 -14.38 29.95 13.57
CA ALA A 199 -13.88 30.32 12.24
C ALA A 199 -14.56 29.54 11.07
N GLY A 200 -15.35 28.51 11.38
CA GLY A 200 -16.12 27.72 10.39
C GLY A 200 -17.58 28.18 10.19
N GLY A 201 -17.90 29.45 10.47
CA GLY A 201 -19.23 30.02 10.24
C GLY A 201 -19.60 30.04 8.74
N PRO A 202 -20.89 29.84 8.38
CA PRO A 202 -21.31 29.69 6.99
C PRO A 202 -21.12 31.00 6.22
N TRP A 203 -20.46 30.90 5.06
CA TRP A 203 -20.58 31.89 3.98
C TRP A 203 -21.90 31.66 3.23
#